data_AF-A0A290QGU2-F1
#
_entry.id   AF-A0A290QGU2-F1
#
_cell.length_a   1.000
_cell.length_b   1.000
_cell.length_c   1.000
_cell.angle_alpha   90.00
_cell.angle_beta   90.00
_cell.angle_gamma   90.00
#
_symmetry.space_group_name_H-M   'P 1'
#
loop_
_entity.id
_entity.type
_entity.pdbx_description
1 polymer ?
#
loop_
_entity_poly.entity_id
_entity_poly.type
_entity_poly.pdbx_seq_one_letter_code
_entity_poly.pdbx_strand_id
1 'polypeptide(L)'
;MILIQAKSVGTELKDQPMKQAIDYAANQGVDWVVLTNGAQCRVYKVIFAKPIDQELVCEFDFLNLDARDDTHLQFLLLLTKEGWAKSAVGEFHQQKQALSRFYVGAALMSDSVLGAIRKELKRVSPDVRIEAEQISTVLEHEVIKREVLESEKYAEAIKAVARAAAKVARNKKEEAPQNVIPISAVPTPQVAVDSPAAAVPPTAAN
;
A
#
# COMPACT_ATOMS: atom_id res chain seq x y z
N MET A 1 21.32 -11.62 4.80
CA MET A 1 22.53 -12.18 4.17
C MET A 1 22.57 -11.70 2.73
N ILE A 2 23.74 -11.43 2.18
CA ILE A 2 23.93 -10.94 0.80
C ILE A 2 25.02 -11.77 0.13
N LEU A 3 24.85 -12.08 -1.16
CA LEU A 3 25.88 -12.65 -2.01
C LEU A 3 26.44 -11.56 -2.91
N ILE A 4 27.77 -11.40 -2.92
CA ILE A 4 28.45 -10.44 -3.81
C ILE A 4 29.29 -11.22 -4.81
N GLN A 5 28.98 -11.06 -6.10
CA GLN A 5 29.75 -11.61 -7.21
C GLN A 5 30.51 -10.47 -7.90
N ALA A 6 31.83 -10.47 -7.73
CA ALA A 6 32.72 -9.57 -8.45
C ALA A 6 33.16 -10.19 -9.79
N LYS A 7 33.35 -9.34 -10.80
CA LYS A 7 33.96 -9.63 -12.11
C LYS A 7 35.08 -8.61 -12.38
N SER A 8 35.93 -8.90 -13.36
CA SER A 8 36.96 -7.97 -13.82
C SER A 8 36.37 -6.70 -14.41
N VAL A 9 37.07 -5.57 -14.22
CA VAL A 9 36.70 -4.29 -14.84
C VAL A 9 36.67 -4.44 -16.37
N GLY A 10 35.67 -3.84 -17.01
CA GLY A 10 35.41 -3.98 -18.46
C GLY A 10 34.63 -5.23 -18.87
N THR A 11 34.37 -6.18 -17.94
CA THR A 11 33.44 -7.28 -18.21
C THR A 11 32.00 -6.80 -18.13
N GLU A 12 31.22 -7.07 -19.17
CA GLU A 12 29.81 -6.71 -19.21
C GLU A 12 28.98 -7.58 -18.26
N LEU A 13 28.14 -6.97 -17.43
CA LEU A 13 27.35 -7.65 -16.40
C LEU A 13 26.05 -8.25 -16.96
N LYS A 14 26.16 -8.98 -18.08
CA LYS A 14 25.06 -9.57 -18.84
C LYS A 14 24.58 -10.93 -18.29
N ASP A 15 23.81 -11.65 -19.10
CA ASP A 15 23.03 -12.83 -18.74
C ASP A 15 23.84 -13.96 -18.11
N GLN A 16 25.04 -14.25 -18.61
CA GLN A 16 25.84 -15.37 -18.07
C GLN A 16 26.39 -15.07 -16.66
N PRO A 17 27.10 -13.95 -16.40
CA PRO A 17 27.46 -13.53 -15.05
C PRO A 17 26.25 -13.42 -14.10
N MET A 18 25.13 -12.86 -14.58
CA MET A 18 23.90 -12.73 -13.81
C MET A 18 23.37 -14.10 -13.40
N LYS A 19 23.16 -15.01 -14.36
CA LYS A 19 22.63 -16.35 -14.11
C LYS A 19 23.48 -17.11 -13.11
N GLN A 20 24.81 -17.06 -13.24
CA GLN A 20 25.72 -17.68 -12.27
C GLN A 20 25.47 -17.15 -10.85
N ALA A 21 25.44 -15.82 -10.68
CA ALA A 21 25.26 -15.21 -9.37
C ALA A 21 23.90 -15.55 -8.73
N ILE A 22 22.83 -15.55 -9.52
CA ILE A 22 21.48 -15.93 -9.07
C ILE A 22 21.42 -17.41 -8.70
N ASP A 23 21.97 -18.30 -9.53
CA ASP A 23 21.99 -19.75 -9.27
C ASP A 23 22.75 -20.06 -7.96
N TYR A 24 23.90 -19.42 -7.74
CA TYR A 24 24.65 -19.56 -6.48
C TYR A 24 23.86 -19.06 -5.27
N ALA A 25 23.23 -17.89 -5.38
CA ALA A 25 22.45 -17.31 -4.29
C ALA A 25 21.23 -18.17 -3.95
N ALA A 26 20.51 -18.64 -4.95
CA ALA A 26 19.36 -19.52 -4.76
C ALA A 26 19.74 -20.84 -4.07
N ASN A 27 20.85 -21.46 -4.47
CA ASN A 27 21.36 -22.68 -3.82
C ASN A 27 21.77 -22.46 -2.37
N GLN A 28 22.15 -21.24 -2.00
CA GLN A 28 22.53 -20.86 -0.62
C GLN A 28 21.36 -20.25 0.18
N GLY A 29 20.16 -20.18 -0.39
CA GLY A 29 19.01 -19.55 0.25
C GLY A 29 19.19 -18.04 0.52
N VAL A 30 19.91 -17.35 -0.35
CA VAL A 30 20.19 -15.91 -0.25
C VAL A 30 19.21 -15.14 -1.14
N ASP A 31 18.43 -14.24 -0.54
CA ASP A 31 17.44 -13.43 -1.26
C ASP A 31 18.07 -12.29 -2.10
N TRP A 32 19.32 -11.92 -1.82
CA TRP A 32 19.93 -10.71 -2.36
C TRP A 32 21.28 -10.94 -3.00
N VAL A 33 21.43 -10.44 -4.23
CA VAL A 33 22.66 -10.54 -5.02
C VAL A 33 23.15 -9.17 -5.43
N VAL A 34 24.44 -8.91 -5.24
CA VAL A 34 25.14 -7.78 -5.85
C VAL A 34 26.11 -8.33 -6.89
N LEU A 35 25.91 -7.93 -8.14
CA LEU A 35 26.81 -8.23 -9.25
C LEU A 35 27.54 -6.95 -9.62
N THR A 36 28.87 -6.97 -9.60
CA THR A 36 29.69 -5.79 -9.91
C THR A 36 30.97 -6.13 -10.67
N ASN A 37 31.41 -5.21 -11.53
CA ASN A 37 32.73 -5.23 -12.17
C ASN A 37 33.64 -4.07 -11.68
N GLY A 38 33.25 -3.41 -10.58
CA GLY A 38 33.93 -2.22 -10.04
C GLY A 38 33.51 -0.89 -10.66
N ALA A 39 33.06 -0.86 -11.92
CA ALA A 39 32.49 0.33 -12.56
C ALA A 39 30.96 0.34 -12.45
N GLN A 40 30.32 -0.77 -12.80
CA GLN A 40 28.87 -0.96 -12.70
C GLN A 40 28.53 -1.85 -11.51
N CYS A 41 27.39 -1.57 -10.90
CA CYS A 41 26.81 -2.36 -9.83
C CYS A 41 25.34 -2.62 -10.12
N ARG A 42 24.93 -3.89 -10.01
CA ARG A 42 23.54 -4.34 -10.17
C ARG A 42 23.11 -5.10 -8.92
N VAL A 43 22.00 -4.69 -8.32
CA VAL A 43 21.42 -5.33 -7.14
C VAL A 43 20.16 -6.07 -7.57
N TYR A 44 20.10 -7.37 -7.28
CA TYR A 44 18.99 -8.23 -7.61
C TYR A 44 18.34 -8.81 -6.35
N LYS A 45 17.02 -8.96 -6.42
CA LYS A 45 16.25 -9.82 -5.52
C LYS A 45 16.01 -11.17 -6.19
N VAL A 46 16.37 -12.24 -5.50
CA VAL A 46 16.07 -13.62 -5.91
C VAL A 46 14.64 -13.94 -5.53
N ILE A 47 13.88 -14.49 -6.48
CA ILE A 47 12.51 -14.94 -6.30
C ILE A 47 12.53 -16.47 -6.34
N PHE A 48 12.26 -17.09 -5.19
CA PHE A 48 12.24 -18.54 -5.03
C PHE A 48 10.94 -19.14 -5.60
N ALA A 49 10.77 -19.02 -6.90
CA ALA A 49 9.72 -19.65 -7.69
C ALA A 49 10.25 -20.91 -8.39
N LYS A 50 9.38 -21.57 -9.16
CA LYS A 50 9.74 -22.70 -10.02
C LYS A 50 9.37 -22.34 -11.47
N PRO A 51 10.33 -21.93 -12.33
CA PRO A 51 11.78 -21.81 -12.11
C PRO A 51 12.16 -20.62 -11.20
N ILE A 52 13.42 -20.59 -10.74
CA ILE A 52 13.97 -19.42 -10.02
C ILE A 52 13.85 -18.20 -10.93
N ASP A 53 13.36 -17.10 -10.36
CA ASP A 53 13.23 -15.81 -11.04
C ASP A 53 14.04 -14.75 -10.29
N GLN A 54 14.24 -13.59 -10.91
CA GLN A 54 15.02 -12.50 -10.36
C GLN A 54 14.46 -11.14 -10.75
N GLU A 55 14.56 -10.19 -9.83
CA GLU A 55 14.17 -8.81 -10.06
C GLU A 55 15.38 -7.89 -9.92
N LEU A 56 15.68 -7.10 -10.95
CA LEU A 56 16.65 -6.02 -10.85
C LEU A 56 16.10 -4.88 -10.00
N VAL A 57 16.67 -4.68 -8.82
CA VAL A 57 16.23 -3.68 -7.84
C VAL A 57 16.88 -2.33 -8.12
N CYS A 58 18.18 -2.28 -8.35
CA CYS A 58 18.83 -1.07 -8.87
C CYS A 58 20.07 -1.41 -9.68
N GLU A 59 20.44 -0.48 -10.54
CA GLU A 59 21.66 -0.50 -11.33
C GLU A 59 22.24 0.91 -11.33
N PHE A 60 23.55 1.01 -11.15
CA PHE A 60 24.25 2.29 -11.22
C PHE A 60 25.71 2.10 -11.64
N ASP A 61 26.27 3.19 -12.16
CA ASP A 61 27.66 3.29 -12.59
C ASP A 61 28.40 4.22 -11.63
N PHE A 62 29.40 3.67 -10.93
CA PHE A 62 30.24 4.40 -9.99
C PHE A 62 30.94 5.60 -10.63
N LEU A 63 31.22 5.55 -11.94
CA LEU A 63 31.90 6.63 -12.66
C LEU A 63 30.98 7.82 -12.96
N ASN A 64 29.66 7.62 -12.85
CA ASN A 64 28.64 8.61 -13.18
C ASN A 64 27.77 9.00 -11.96
N LEU A 65 28.24 8.73 -10.74
CA LEU A 65 27.52 9.11 -9.53
C LEU A 65 27.63 10.62 -9.27
N ASP A 66 26.51 11.20 -8.85
CA ASP A 66 26.41 12.58 -8.38
C ASP A 66 26.10 12.58 -6.88
N ALA A 67 26.96 13.24 -6.09
CA ALA A 67 26.80 13.37 -4.65
C ALA A 67 25.63 14.28 -4.24
N ARG A 68 25.02 15.01 -5.18
CA ARG A 68 23.83 15.83 -4.96
C ARG A 68 22.53 15.15 -5.37
N ASP A 69 22.62 13.96 -5.98
CA ASP A 69 21.45 13.18 -6.36
C ASP A 69 21.10 12.21 -5.23
N ASP A 70 19.94 12.44 -4.60
CA ASP A 70 19.43 11.61 -3.51
C ASP A 70 19.26 10.14 -3.92
N THR A 71 18.97 9.85 -5.18
CA THR A 71 18.83 8.48 -5.71
C THR A 71 20.18 7.78 -5.73
N HIS A 72 21.23 8.48 -6.16
CA HIS A 72 22.60 7.95 -6.15
C HIS A 72 23.09 7.69 -4.73
N LEU A 73 22.83 8.63 -3.80
CA LEU A 73 23.13 8.43 -2.38
C LEU A 73 22.36 7.24 -1.80
N GLN A 74 21.09 7.09 -2.14
CA GLN A 74 20.27 5.96 -1.72
C GLN A 74 20.83 4.64 -2.25
N PHE A 75 21.24 4.56 -3.52
CA PHE A 75 21.88 3.38 -4.09
C PHE A 75 23.18 3.00 -3.38
N LEU A 76 24.02 3.98 -3.05
CA LEU A 76 25.24 3.73 -2.29
C LEU A 76 24.93 3.19 -0.89
N LEU A 77 23.92 3.75 -0.21
CA LEU A 77 23.47 3.26 1.10
C LEU A 77 23.11 1.77 1.05
N LEU A 78 22.52 1.28 -0.05
CA LEU A 78 22.17 -0.14 -0.25
C LEU A 78 23.39 -1.07 -0.26
N LEU A 79 24.61 -0.57 -0.49
CA LEU A 79 25.83 -1.37 -0.45
C LEU A 79 26.51 -1.34 0.93
N THR A 80 26.14 -0.41 1.80
CA THR A 80 26.79 -0.22 3.09
C THR A 80 26.29 -1.23 4.13
N LYS A 81 27.19 -1.69 5.02
CA LYS A 81 26.82 -2.54 6.16
C LYS A 81 25.68 -1.95 7.00
N GLU A 82 25.66 -0.62 7.13
CA GLU A 82 24.63 0.11 7.87
C GLU A 82 23.27 0.05 7.19
N GLY A 83 23.22 0.22 5.86
CA GLY A 83 21.99 0.05 5.07
C GLY A 83 21.43 -1.37 5.22
N TRP A 84 22.29 -2.39 5.16
CA TRP A 84 21.86 -3.78 5.39
C TRP A 84 21.37 -4.03 6.82
N ALA A 85 22.06 -3.49 7.83
CA ALA A 85 21.66 -3.63 9.23
C ALA A 85 20.30 -2.98 9.53
N LYS A 86 19.94 -1.93 8.78
CA LYS A 86 18.66 -1.22 8.88
C LYS A 86 17.61 -1.72 7.88
N SER A 87 17.83 -2.84 7.20
CA SER A 87 16.91 -3.39 6.18
C SER A 87 16.62 -2.44 5.01
N ALA A 88 17.50 -1.46 4.73
CA ALA A 88 17.29 -0.42 3.72
C ALA A 88 17.05 -1.00 2.31
N VAL A 89 17.66 -2.15 1.99
CA VAL A 89 17.48 -2.84 0.70
C VAL A 89 16.08 -3.41 0.55
N GLY A 90 15.53 -3.97 1.63
CA GLY A 90 14.17 -4.46 1.66
C GLY A 90 13.15 -3.32 1.57
N GLU A 91 13.38 -2.23 2.30
CA GLU A 91 12.54 -1.03 2.25
C GLU A 91 12.56 -0.38 0.87
N PHE A 92 13.75 -0.21 0.28
CA PHE A 92 13.91 0.32 -1.07
C PHE A 92 13.19 -0.55 -2.10
N HIS A 93 13.34 -1.87 -2.01
CA HIS A 93 12.63 -2.80 -2.87
C HIS A 93 11.11 -2.71 -2.71
N GLN A 94 10.61 -2.62 -1.47
CA GLN A 94 9.19 -2.45 -1.20
C GLN A 94 8.66 -1.13 -1.77
N GLN A 95 9.40 -0.04 -1.61
CA GLN A 95 9.07 1.26 -2.18
C GLN A 95 9.01 1.17 -3.71
N LYS A 96 10.01 0.55 -4.35
CA LYS A 96 10.05 0.33 -5.80
C LYS A 96 8.86 -0.50 -6.29
N GLN A 97 8.50 -1.57 -5.58
CA GLN A 97 7.33 -2.38 -5.92
C GLN A 97 6.02 -1.61 -5.76
N ALA A 98 5.86 -0.85 -4.67
CA ALA A 98 4.68 -0.05 -4.41
C ALA A 98 4.47 1.04 -5.49
N LEU A 99 5.56 1.61 -6.01
CA LEU A 99 5.53 2.58 -7.10
C LEU A 99 5.50 1.94 -8.50
N SER A 100 5.44 0.62 -8.60
CA SER A 100 5.36 -0.04 -9.90
C SER A 100 4.03 0.28 -10.58
N ARG A 101 4.05 0.36 -11.92
CA ARG A 101 2.84 0.57 -12.74
C ARG A 101 1.71 -0.41 -12.44
N PHE A 102 2.06 -1.63 -12.00
CA PHE A 102 1.11 -2.67 -11.65
C PHE A 102 0.40 -2.36 -10.31
N TYR A 103 1.15 -1.95 -9.29
CA TYR A 103 0.60 -1.55 -8.00
C TYR A 103 -0.20 -0.24 -8.09
N VAL A 104 0.31 0.74 -8.84
CA VAL A 104 -0.43 2.00 -9.09
C VAL A 104 -1.71 1.72 -9.87
N GLY A 105 -1.66 0.90 -10.93
CA GLY A 105 -2.84 0.50 -11.68
C GLY A 105 -3.87 -0.23 -10.82
N ALA A 106 -3.44 -1.18 -9.98
CA ALA A 106 -4.33 -1.91 -9.10
C ALA A 106 -4.95 -1.00 -8.02
N ALA A 107 -4.20 -0.02 -7.53
CA ALA A 107 -4.70 0.98 -6.60
C ALA A 107 -5.75 1.90 -7.26
N LEU A 108 -5.53 2.33 -8.51
CA LEU A 108 -6.49 3.13 -9.28
C LEU A 108 -7.84 2.41 -9.46
N MET A 109 -7.80 1.08 -9.63
CA MET A 109 -8.99 0.23 -9.77
C MET A 109 -9.68 -0.13 -8.46
N SER A 110 -9.20 0.35 -7.31
CA SER A 110 -9.83 0.08 -6.02
C SER A 110 -11.08 0.93 -5.78
N ASP A 111 -12.09 0.36 -5.09
CA ASP A 111 -13.37 1.05 -4.82
C ASP A 111 -13.21 2.41 -4.13
N SER A 112 -12.21 2.53 -3.24
CA SER A 112 -11.93 3.78 -2.53
C SER A 112 -11.46 4.88 -3.49
N VAL A 113 -10.61 4.52 -4.45
CA VAL A 113 -10.07 5.45 -5.46
C VAL A 113 -11.12 5.74 -6.53
N LEU A 114 -11.85 4.74 -7.03
CA LEU A 114 -12.98 4.95 -7.93
C LEU A 114 -14.03 5.88 -7.31
N GLY A 115 -14.30 5.72 -6.01
CA GLY A 115 -15.18 6.61 -5.24
C GLY A 115 -14.63 8.03 -5.10
N ALA A 116 -13.31 8.18 -4.91
CA ALA A 116 -12.65 9.49 -4.86
C ALA A 116 -12.71 10.19 -6.23
N ILE A 117 -12.37 9.49 -7.31
CA ILE A 117 -12.48 10.00 -8.70
C ILE A 117 -13.92 10.44 -8.97
N ARG A 118 -14.92 9.63 -8.61
CA ARG A 118 -16.34 9.99 -8.77
C ARG A 118 -16.68 11.31 -8.06
N LYS A 119 -16.20 11.51 -6.83
CA LYS A 119 -16.44 12.75 -6.07
C LYS A 119 -15.79 13.95 -6.75
N GLU A 120 -14.57 13.82 -7.24
CA GLU A 120 -13.90 14.90 -7.98
C GLU A 120 -14.63 15.23 -9.29
N LEU A 121 -15.01 14.21 -10.07
CA LEU A 121 -15.76 14.42 -11.32
C LEU A 121 -17.12 15.09 -11.07
N LYS A 122 -17.81 14.75 -9.98
CA LYS A 122 -19.07 15.40 -9.61
C LYS A 122 -18.90 16.88 -9.22
N ARG A 123 -17.73 17.29 -8.69
CA ARG A 123 -17.45 18.71 -8.43
C ARG A 123 -17.29 19.49 -9.73
N VAL A 124 -16.69 18.87 -10.74
CA VAL A 124 -16.51 19.47 -12.07
C VAL A 124 -17.85 19.51 -12.82
N SER A 125 -18.66 18.46 -12.69
CA SER A 125 -19.93 18.29 -13.40
C SER A 125 -21.07 17.89 -12.44
N PRO A 126 -21.68 18.83 -11.70
CA PRO A 126 -22.66 18.54 -10.65
C PRO A 126 -23.92 17.83 -11.13
N ASP A 127 -24.36 18.15 -12.34
CA ASP A 127 -25.63 17.68 -12.93
C ASP A 127 -25.49 16.32 -13.64
N VAL A 128 -24.27 15.78 -13.73
CA VAL A 128 -24.00 14.53 -14.43
C VAL A 128 -23.97 13.37 -13.43
N ARG A 129 -24.77 12.33 -13.70
CA ARG A 129 -24.70 11.07 -12.97
C ARG A 129 -23.50 10.26 -13.49
N ILE A 130 -22.57 9.96 -12.61
CA ILE A 130 -21.36 9.18 -12.91
C ILE A 130 -21.30 7.97 -11.98
N GLU A 131 -21.23 6.78 -12.56
CA GLU A 131 -21.15 5.51 -11.83
C GLU A 131 -19.71 4.99 -11.77
N ALA A 132 -19.39 4.13 -10.79
CA ALA A 132 -18.01 3.63 -10.64
C ALA A 132 -17.63 2.74 -11.80
N GLU A 133 -18.59 1.96 -12.33
CA GLU A 133 -18.37 1.06 -13.45
C GLU A 133 -17.97 1.83 -14.71
N GLN A 134 -18.57 3.01 -14.95
CA GLN A 134 -18.16 3.88 -16.06
C GLN A 134 -16.71 4.36 -15.89
N ILE A 135 -16.32 4.74 -14.66
CA ILE A 135 -14.96 5.18 -14.36
C ILE A 135 -13.98 4.03 -14.54
N SER A 136 -14.30 2.83 -14.05
CA SER A 136 -13.42 1.67 -14.21
C SER A 136 -13.23 1.31 -15.68
N THR A 137 -14.29 1.34 -16.49
CA THR A 137 -14.21 1.08 -17.94
C THR A 137 -13.29 2.07 -18.64
N VAL A 138 -13.39 3.36 -18.32
CA VAL A 138 -12.49 4.40 -18.86
C VAL A 138 -11.06 4.16 -18.40
N LEU A 139 -10.84 3.85 -17.12
CA LEU A 139 -9.50 3.54 -16.63
C LEU A 139 -8.91 2.30 -17.31
N GLU A 140 -9.72 1.27 -17.56
CA GLU A 140 -9.28 -0.01 -18.13
C GLU A 140 -8.90 0.11 -19.60
N HIS A 141 -9.70 0.85 -20.38
CA HIS A 141 -9.54 0.89 -21.83
C HIS A 141 -8.79 2.11 -22.35
N GLU A 142 -8.78 3.23 -21.61
CA GLU A 142 -8.27 4.51 -22.12
C GLU A 142 -7.06 5.03 -21.34
N VAL A 143 -6.96 4.75 -20.04
CA VAL A 143 -5.91 5.33 -19.17
C VAL A 143 -4.81 4.34 -18.84
N ILE A 144 -5.16 3.13 -18.44
CA ILE A 144 -4.18 2.10 -18.06
C ILE A 144 -3.76 1.35 -19.33
N LYS A 145 -2.44 1.29 -19.55
CA LYS A 145 -1.90 0.52 -20.68
C LYS A 145 -2.29 -0.95 -20.56
N ARG A 146 -2.76 -1.53 -21.65
CA ARG A 146 -3.20 -2.93 -21.73
C ARG A 146 -2.17 -3.95 -21.20
N GLU A 147 -0.88 -3.73 -21.51
CA GLU A 147 0.24 -4.56 -21.02
C GLU A 147 0.40 -4.59 -19.49
N VAL A 148 -0.18 -3.62 -18.77
CA VAL A 148 -0.20 -3.61 -17.31
C VAL A 148 -1.28 -4.58 -16.84
N LEU A 149 -2.50 -4.46 -17.36
CA LEU A 149 -3.67 -5.22 -16.95
C LEU A 149 -3.52 -6.72 -17.24
N GLU A 150 -2.90 -7.08 -18.36
CA GLU A 150 -2.71 -8.47 -18.77
C GLU A 150 -1.51 -9.17 -18.09
N SER A 151 -0.79 -8.48 -17.21
CA SER A 151 0.39 -9.03 -16.55
C SER A 151 0.07 -9.83 -15.27
N GLU A 152 0.85 -10.87 -15.00
CA GLU A 152 0.76 -11.61 -13.73
C GLU A 152 1.06 -10.71 -12.51
N LYS A 153 2.00 -9.76 -12.67
CA LYS A 153 2.36 -8.77 -11.63
C LYS A 153 1.18 -7.88 -11.24
N TYR A 154 0.30 -7.57 -12.19
CA TYR A 154 -0.93 -6.84 -11.89
C TYR A 154 -1.95 -7.68 -11.13
N ALA A 155 -2.11 -8.96 -11.48
CA ALA A 155 -2.95 -9.87 -10.71
C ALA A 155 -2.45 -10.05 -9.26
N GLU A 156 -1.14 -10.09 -9.05
CA GLU A 156 -0.53 -10.07 -7.72
C GLU A 156 -0.79 -8.76 -6.97
N ALA A 157 -0.64 -7.62 -7.66
CA ALA A 157 -0.91 -6.31 -7.09
C ALA A 157 -2.37 -6.15 -6.65
N ILE A 158 -3.34 -6.62 -7.43
CA ILE A 158 -4.76 -6.64 -7.04
C ILE A 158 -4.95 -7.38 -5.71
N LYS A 159 -4.37 -8.58 -5.58
CA LYS A 159 -4.46 -9.37 -4.34
C LYS A 159 -3.84 -8.63 -3.16
N ALA A 160 -2.71 -7.95 -3.36
CA ALA A 160 -2.05 -7.17 -2.33
C ALA A 160 -2.90 -5.97 -1.88
N VAL A 161 -3.45 -5.21 -2.82
CA VAL A 161 -4.33 -4.05 -2.55
C VAL A 161 -5.60 -4.51 -1.82
N ALA A 162 -6.24 -5.60 -2.26
CA ALA A 162 -7.42 -6.15 -1.60
C ALA A 162 -7.14 -6.58 -0.15
N ARG A 163 -6.01 -7.25 0.11
CA ARG A 163 -5.58 -7.63 1.47
C ARG A 163 -5.36 -6.41 2.36
N ALA A 164 -4.72 -5.36 1.83
CA ALA A 164 -4.50 -4.12 2.56
C ALA A 164 -5.83 -3.44 2.92
N ALA A 165 -6.76 -3.34 1.98
CA ALA A 165 -8.09 -2.80 2.20
C ALA A 165 -8.87 -3.59 3.28
N ALA A 166 -8.82 -4.91 3.22
CA ALA A 166 -9.46 -5.77 4.22
C ALA A 166 -8.88 -5.58 5.63
N LYS A 167 -7.56 -5.42 5.76
CA LYS A 167 -6.90 -5.14 7.04
C LYS A 167 -7.35 -3.80 7.64
N VAL A 168 -7.43 -2.75 6.81
CA VAL A 168 -7.90 -1.43 7.25
C VAL A 168 -9.36 -1.48 7.70
N ALA A 169 -10.21 -2.20 6.96
CA ALA A 169 -11.62 -2.38 7.33
C ALA A 169 -11.78 -3.13 8.66
N ARG A 170 -10.94 -4.15 8.92
CA ARG A 170 -10.94 -4.88 10.19
C ARG A 170 -10.53 -3.99 11.36
N ASN A 171 -9.43 -3.24 11.24
CA ASN A 171 -8.96 -2.36 12.30
C ASN A 171 -10.00 -1.27 12.65
N LYS A 172 -10.68 -0.69 11.64
CA LYS A 172 -11.78 0.26 11.88
C LYS A 172 -12.98 -0.35 12.62
N LYS A 173 -13.19 -1.67 12.51
CA LYS A 173 -14.28 -2.38 13.19
C LYS A 173 -13.92 -2.71 14.65
N GLU A 174 -12.65 -2.92 14.95
CA GLU A 174 -12.13 -3.14 16.31
C GLU A 174 -12.04 -1.82 17.11
N GLU A 175 -11.91 -0.66 16.45
CA GLU A 175 -11.85 0.67 17.09
C GLU A 175 -13.22 1.36 17.31
N ALA A 176 -14.34 0.78 16.86
CA ALA A 176 -15.67 1.34 17.10
C ALA A 176 -16.16 1.04 18.53
N PRO A 177 -16.55 2.05 19.36
CA PRO A 177 -16.70 1.86 20.79
C PRO A 177 -17.95 1.08 21.19
N GLN A 178 -17.76 0.09 22.07
CA GLN A 178 -18.76 -0.39 23.01
C GLN A 178 -19.14 0.74 23.97
N ASN A 179 -20.02 1.66 23.57
CA ASN A 179 -20.71 2.51 24.53
C ASN A 179 -22.11 2.87 24.00
N VAL A 180 -22.99 1.88 24.02
CA VAL A 180 -24.43 2.13 24.07
C VAL A 180 -24.93 1.35 25.28
N ILE A 181 -24.83 1.96 26.46
CA ILE A 181 -25.65 1.54 27.60
C ILE A 181 -27.10 1.85 27.19
N PRO A 182 -28.00 0.87 27.08
CA PRO A 182 -29.40 1.17 26.89
C PRO A 182 -29.92 1.77 28.19
N ILE A 183 -30.33 3.05 28.17
CA ILE A 183 -31.09 3.64 29.27
C ILE A 183 -32.41 2.87 29.32
N SER A 184 -32.49 1.95 30.28
CA SER A 184 -33.69 1.24 30.66
C SER A 184 -34.79 2.23 31.01
N ALA A 185 -36.01 1.91 30.58
CA ALA A 185 -37.22 2.67 30.83
C ALA A 185 -37.37 3.01 32.33
N VAL A 186 -37.50 4.30 32.63
CA VAL A 186 -37.94 4.77 33.94
C VAL A 186 -39.43 4.41 34.09
N PRO A 187 -39.87 3.67 35.12
CA PRO A 187 -41.28 3.55 35.41
C PRO A 187 -41.76 4.83 36.10
N THR A 188 -42.80 5.44 35.55
CA THR A 188 -43.53 6.58 36.10
C THR A 188 -44.08 6.23 37.50
N PRO A 189 -43.88 7.05 38.54
CA PRO A 189 -44.55 6.85 39.82
C PRO A 189 -46.04 7.23 39.72
N GLN A 190 -46.92 6.32 40.11
CA GLN A 190 -48.35 6.58 40.28
C GLN A 190 -48.57 7.58 41.44
N VAL A 191 -49.28 8.66 41.16
CA VAL A 191 -49.79 9.61 42.15
C VAL A 191 -51.21 9.19 42.54
N ALA A 192 -51.38 8.85 43.80
CA ALA A 192 -52.65 8.94 44.54
C ALA A 192 -52.38 10.01 45.63
N VAL A 193 -53.25 10.94 46.03
CA VAL A 193 -54.70 10.98 46.25
C VAL A 193 -55.05 12.49 46.33
N ASP A 194 -56.18 12.95 45.78
CA ASP A 194 -57.32 13.50 46.56
C ASP A 194 -58.38 14.22 45.70
N SER A 195 -59.64 13.92 46.00
CA SER A 195 -60.84 14.54 45.42
C SER A 195 -61.21 15.82 46.16
N PRO A 196 -61.77 16.86 45.49
CA PRO A 196 -62.37 17.99 46.17
C PRO A 196 -63.87 17.79 46.36
N ALA A 197 -64.34 17.98 47.60
CA ALA A 197 -65.76 18.16 47.94
C ALA A 197 -66.04 19.65 48.21
N ALA A 198 -67.29 20.04 47.96
CA ALA A 198 -67.74 21.40 47.74
C ALA A 198 -68.00 22.26 49.01
N ALA A 199 -68.08 23.57 48.73
CA ALA A 199 -69.05 24.55 49.27
C ALA A 199 -68.67 25.50 50.44
N VAL A 200 -68.49 26.77 50.05
CA VAL A 200 -69.10 28.04 50.58
C VAL A 200 -68.52 28.69 51.87
N PRO A 201 -68.41 30.05 51.94
CA PRO A 201 -67.58 30.81 52.90
C PRO A 201 -68.41 31.39 54.07
N PRO A 202 -67.83 32.14 55.04
CA PRO A 202 -67.78 33.61 54.89
C PRO A 202 -66.68 34.40 55.66
N THR A 203 -66.47 35.64 55.18
CA THR A 203 -66.35 36.91 55.93
C THR A 203 -65.14 37.25 56.82
N ALA A 204 -64.42 38.29 56.34
CA ALA A 204 -63.86 39.49 57.00
C ALA A 204 -62.97 39.37 58.26
N ALA A 205 -61.83 40.04 58.26
CA ALA A 205 -61.69 41.47 58.59
C ALA A 205 -60.22 41.80 58.93
N ASN A 206 -59.80 42.96 58.44
CA ASN A 206 -58.60 43.76 58.76
C ASN A 206 -57.22 43.21 58.42
#